data_AF-H0BSH3-F1
#
_entry.id   AF-H0BSH3-F1
#
_cell.length_a   1.000
_cell.length_b   1.000
_cell.length_c   1.000
_cell.angle_alpha   90.00
_cell.angle_beta   90.00
_cell.angle_gamma   90.00
#
_symmetry.space_group_name_H-M   'P 1'
#
loop_
_entity.id
_entity.type
_entity.pdbx_description
1 polymer ?
#
loop_
_entity_poly.entity_id
_entity_poly.type
_entity_poly.pdbx_seq_one_letter_code
_entity_poly.pdbx_strand_id
1 'polypeptide(L)'
;MNLSSIRQTWFANVRGDLLAGIVVALALIPEAIAFSIIAGVDPKVGLYASFSICVIIAFAGGRPGMISAATGAMALVMVMLVKDHGLQYLLAATVLTGVLQILAGVLKLGALMRFVSRSVITGFVNALAILIFMAQLPELTNVSWVVYAMTAAGLAIIYGLPYITKAIPSPLVTIVVLTAVSIAMGLDIRTVGDMGELPSSLPVFLLPDVPLNLDTLKIILPYSMTLAVVGLLESMMTASIVDDLTDTPSNKNRECMGQGVANIATGFIGGMAGCAMIGQSVINVKSGGRGRLSALTAG
;
A
#
# COMPACT_ATOMS: atom_id res chain seq x y z
N MET A 1 0.46 10.97 -26.05
CA MET A 1 1.87 10.61 -25.76
C MET A 1 2.57 10.32 -27.09
N ASN A 2 3.81 10.76 -27.28
CA ASN A 2 4.59 10.42 -28.48
C ASN A 2 5.05 8.94 -28.41
N LEU A 3 5.19 8.27 -29.56
CA LEU A 3 5.59 6.85 -29.65
C LEU A 3 6.94 6.58 -28.94
N SER A 4 7.87 7.53 -29.03
CA SER A 4 9.16 7.47 -28.35
C SER A 4 9.03 7.45 -26.82
N SER A 5 8.14 8.27 -26.27
CA SER A 5 7.85 8.33 -24.83
C SER A 5 7.19 7.04 -24.34
N ILE A 6 6.30 6.43 -25.14
CA ILE A 6 5.71 5.13 -24.81
C ILE A 6 6.79 4.05 -24.76
N ARG A 7 7.62 3.96 -25.81
CA ARG A 7 8.72 2.98 -25.87
C ARG A 7 9.68 3.15 -24.69
N GLN A 8 10.03 4.38 -24.34
CA GLN A 8 10.95 4.67 -23.25
C GLN A 8 10.37 4.35 -21.87
N THR A 9 9.08 4.61 -21.64
CA THR A 9 8.45 4.43 -20.31
C THR A 9 7.90 3.03 -20.08
N TRP A 10 7.59 2.27 -21.13
CA TRP A 10 6.98 0.93 -21.02
C TRP A 10 7.91 -0.22 -21.38
N PHE A 11 8.79 -0.03 -22.37
CA PHE A 11 9.49 -1.14 -23.01
C PHE A 11 11.01 -0.97 -23.08
N ALA A 12 11.58 0.06 -22.44
CA ALA A 12 13.02 0.28 -22.44
C ALA A 12 13.77 -0.76 -21.58
N ASN A 13 13.14 -1.30 -20.53
CA ASN A 13 13.77 -2.21 -19.58
C ASN A 13 12.84 -3.36 -19.17
N VAL A 14 12.28 -4.06 -20.15
CA VAL A 14 11.26 -5.11 -19.91
C VAL A 14 11.73 -6.14 -18.87
N ARG A 15 12.96 -6.67 -19.01
CA ARG A 15 13.48 -7.69 -18.08
C ARG A 15 13.62 -7.15 -16.65
N GLY A 16 14.19 -5.95 -16.49
CA GLY A 16 14.38 -5.35 -15.16
C GLY A 16 13.04 -4.97 -14.52
N ASP A 17 12.11 -4.44 -15.31
CA ASP A 17 10.78 -4.06 -14.84
C ASP A 17 9.96 -5.27 -14.40
N LEU A 18 9.96 -6.37 -15.17
CA LEU A 18 9.26 -7.60 -14.81
C LEU A 18 9.81 -8.22 -13.52
N LEU A 19 11.14 -8.37 -13.43
CA LEU A 19 11.78 -8.97 -12.26
C LEU A 19 11.57 -8.13 -11.00
N ALA A 20 11.73 -6.81 -11.11
CA ALA A 20 11.52 -5.91 -9.98
C ALA A 20 10.04 -5.88 -9.54
N GLY A 21 9.11 -5.88 -10.50
CA GLY A 21 7.68 -5.99 -10.22
C GLY A 21 7.31 -7.26 -9.46
N ILE A 22 7.85 -8.43 -9.86
CA ILE A 22 7.63 -9.70 -9.15
C ILE A 22 8.18 -9.66 -7.72
N VAL A 23 9.40 -9.11 -7.52
CA VAL A 23 9.99 -8.98 -6.19
C VAL A 23 9.12 -8.12 -5.28
N VAL A 24 8.61 -7.00 -5.80
CA VAL A 24 7.73 -6.10 -5.07
C VAL A 24 6.36 -6.74 -4.81
N ALA A 25 5.78 -7.46 -5.79
CA ALA A 25 4.51 -8.19 -5.61
C ALA A 25 4.59 -9.17 -4.44
N LEU A 26 5.68 -9.95 -4.36
CA LEU A 26 5.91 -10.89 -3.27
C LEU A 26 6.05 -10.20 -1.91
N ALA A 27 6.61 -8.99 -1.88
CA ALA A 27 6.70 -8.19 -0.66
C ALA A 27 5.36 -7.53 -0.29
N LEU A 28 4.52 -7.22 -1.29
CA LEU A 28 3.23 -6.55 -1.11
C LEU A 28 2.15 -7.43 -0.49
N ILE A 29 2.12 -8.72 -0.83
CA ILE A 29 1.10 -9.66 -0.32
C ILE A 29 1.01 -9.63 1.21
N PRO A 30 2.08 -9.87 1.99
CA PRO A 30 1.98 -9.85 3.45
C PRO A 30 1.67 -8.45 4.01
N GLU A 31 2.17 -7.38 3.38
CA GLU A 31 1.86 -6.00 3.81
C GLU A 31 0.38 -5.68 3.68
N ALA A 32 -0.22 -5.97 2.52
CA ALA A 32 -1.63 -5.73 2.25
C ALA A 32 -2.55 -6.50 3.21
N ILE A 33 -2.20 -7.75 3.50
CA ILE A 33 -2.90 -8.59 4.48
C ILE A 33 -2.81 -7.95 5.87
N ALA A 34 -1.60 -7.61 6.33
CA ALA A 34 -1.39 -7.03 7.65
C ALA A 34 -2.12 -5.69 7.81
N PHE A 35 -2.09 -4.81 6.81
CA PHE A 35 -2.76 -3.53 6.87
C PHE A 35 -4.29 -3.64 6.84
N SER A 36 -4.84 -4.66 6.17
CA SER A 36 -6.28 -4.95 6.22
C SER A 36 -6.70 -5.35 7.65
N ILE A 37 -5.94 -6.24 8.28
CA ILE A 37 -6.19 -6.68 9.65
C ILE A 37 -6.11 -5.51 10.63
N ILE A 38 -5.10 -4.63 10.47
CA ILE A 38 -4.98 -3.41 11.28
C ILE A 38 -6.19 -2.49 11.10
N ALA A 39 -6.68 -2.33 9.87
CA ALA A 39 -7.87 -1.54 9.57
C ALA A 39 -9.18 -2.19 10.03
N GLY A 40 -9.15 -3.43 10.53
CA GLY A 40 -10.33 -4.19 10.97
C GLY A 40 -11.19 -4.69 9.82
N VAL A 41 -10.60 -4.96 8.65
CA VAL A 41 -11.30 -5.48 7.46
C VAL A 41 -10.65 -6.77 6.95
N ASP A 42 -11.40 -7.51 6.14
CA ASP A 42 -10.92 -8.73 5.49
C ASP A 42 -9.63 -8.48 4.69
N PRO A 43 -8.65 -9.41 4.72
CA PRO A 43 -7.44 -9.36 3.90
C PRO A 43 -7.67 -9.13 2.40
N LYS A 44 -8.79 -9.60 1.85
CA LYS A 44 -9.17 -9.36 0.45
C LYS A 44 -9.25 -7.88 0.09
N VAL A 45 -9.64 -7.01 1.01
CA VAL A 45 -9.82 -5.57 0.77
C VAL A 45 -8.49 -4.89 0.46
N GLY A 46 -7.43 -5.18 1.24
CA GLY A 46 -6.09 -4.64 1.00
C GLY A 46 -5.41 -5.27 -0.21
N LEU A 47 -5.64 -6.55 -0.47
CA LEU A 47 -5.10 -7.23 -1.66
C LEU A 47 -5.71 -6.68 -2.96
N TYR A 48 -7.03 -6.50 -2.99
CA TYR A 48 -7.69 -5.84 -4.12
C TYR A 48 -7.21 -4.40 -4.31
N ALA A 49 -7.06 -3.64 -3.22
CA ALA A 49 -6.51 -2.29 -3.29
C ALA A 49 -5.08 -2.26 -3.85
N SER A 50 -4.23 -3.18 -3.42
CA SER A 50 -2.85 -3.24 -3.89
C SER A 50 -2.78 -3.57 -5.37
N PHE A 51 -3.54 -4.57 -5.81
CA PHE A 51 -3.69 -4.92 -7.22
C PHE A 51 -4.18 -3.74 -8.05
N SER A 52 -5.34 -3.16 -7.72
CA SER A 52 -5.97 -2.13 -8.55
C SER A 52 -5.18 -0.84 -8.59
N ILE A 53 -4.62 -0.41 -7.46
CA ILE A 53 -3.83 0.82 -7.41
C ILE A 53 -2.55 0.66 -8.22
N CYS A 54 -1.82 -0.47 -8.09
CA CYS A 54 -0.63 -0.76 -8.90
C CYS A 54 -0.95 -0.73 -10.40
N VAL A 55 -2.00 -1.43 -10.81
CA VAL A 55 -2.43 -1.49 -12.22
C VAL A 55 -2.80 -0.10 -12.73
N ILE A 56 -3.65 0.63 -12.01
CA ILE A 56 -4.16 1.93 -12.49
C ILE A 56 -3.07 2.99 -12.49
N ILE A 57 -2.22 3.03 -11.45
CA ILE A 57 -1.14 4.03 -11.36
C ILE A 57 -0.09 3.82 -12.45
N ALA A 58 0.13 2.57 -12.90
CA ALA A 58 1.00 2.29 -14.04
C ALA A 58 0.57 3.06 -15.30
N PHE A 59 -0.72 3.31 -15.51
CA PHE A 59 -1.24 4.10 -16.63
C PHE A 59 -1.44 5.58 -16.28
N ALA A 60 -2.08 5.87 -15.15
CA ALA A 60 -2.52 7.21 -14.78
C ALA A 60 -1.40 8.05 -14.12
N GLY A 61 -0.50 7.40 -13.37
CA GLY A 61 0.52 8.04 -12.54
C GLY A 61 1.50 8.92 -13.30
N GLY A 62 2.11 9.85 -12.57
CA GLY A 62 3.09 10.82 -13.04
C GLY A 62 4.54 10.36 -12.89
N ARG A 63 4.80 9.30 -12.09
CA ARG A 63 6.16 8.81 -11.82
C ARG A 63 6.38 7.31 -12.13
N PRO A 64 6.97 6.95 -13.29
CA PRO A 64 7.38 5.57 -13.60
C PRO A 64 8.35 4.98 -12.56
N GLY A 65 8.27 3.67 -12.31
CA GLY A 65 9.10 2.98 -11.32
C GLY A 65 8.69 3.16 -9.86
N MET A 66 7.73 4.06 -9.57
CA MET A 66 7.13 4.20 -8.25
C MET A 66 6.00 3.19 -8.04
N ILE A 67 5.92 2.64 -6.83
CA ILE A 67 4.91 1.64 -6.45
C ILE A 67 3.89 2.31 -5.52
N SER A 68 2.61 2.08 -5.80
CA SER A 68 1.48 2.53 -4.97
C SER A 68 0.53 1.38 -4.72
N ALA A 69 0.12 1.20 -3.48
CA ALA A 69 -0.73 0.10 -3.04
C ALA A 69 -1.42 0.44 -1.71
N ALA A 70 -1.95 -0.58 -1.02
CA ALA A 70 -2.43 -0.41 0.35
C ALA A 70 -1.26 -0.12 1.31
N THR A 71 -1.41 0.87 2.19
CA THR A 71 -0.35 1.27 3.14
C THR A 71 -0.89 1.37 4.56
N GLY A 72 -0.02 1.15 5.55
CA GLY A 72 -0.35 1.35 6.95
C GLY A 72 -0.78 2.79 7.27
N ALA A 73 -0.20 3.77 6.58
CA ALA A 73 -0.56 5.18 6.69
C ALA A 73 -2.04 5.43 6.39
N MET A 74 -2.56 4.80 5.34
CA MET A 74 -3.98 4.91 4.97
C MET A 74 -4.84 4.04 5.90
N ALA A 75 -4.41 2.81 6.19
CA ALA A 75 -5.13 1.87 7.05
C ALA A 75 -5.45 2.45 8.44
N LEU A 76 -4.47 3.05 9.12
CA LEU A 76 -4.64 3.59 10.47
C LEU A 76 -5.66 4.73 10.55
N VAL A 77 -5.78 5.54 9.49
CA VAL A 77 -6.79 6.61 9.43
C VAL A 77 -8.20 6.01 9.35
N MET A 78 -8.35 4.83 8.75
CA MET A 78 -9.65 4.19 8.53
C MET A 78 -10.13 3.33 9.70
N VAL A 79 -9.27 2.97 10.66
CA VAL A 79 -9.60 2.07 11.79
C VAL A 79 -10.89 2.48 12.51
N MET A 80 -11.00 3.76 12.91
CA MET A 80 -12.18 4.25 13.62
C MET A 80 -13.42 4.31 12.73
N LEU A 81 -13.25 4.64 11.44
CA LEU A 81 -14.36 4.67 10.50
C LEU A 81 -14.96 3.28 10.30
N VAL A 82 -14.11 2.26 10.14
CA VAL A 82 -14.54 0.86 10.00
C VAL A 82 -15.19 0.38 11.28
N LYS A 83 -14.58 0.66 12.43
CA LYS A 83 -15.11 0.24 13.74
C LYS A 83 -16.51 0.82 14.00
N ASP A 84 -16.71 2.10 13.69
CA ASP A 84 -17.93 2.81 14.07
C ASP A 84 -19.03 2.73 12.99
N HIS A 85 -18.66 2.57 11.70
CA HIS A 85 -19.60 2.65 10.57
C HIS A 85 -19.47 1.51 9.54
N GLY A 86 -18.43 0.66 9.64
CA GLY A 86 -18.25 -0.52 8.81
C GLY A 86 -17.57 -0.29 7.46
N LEU A 87 -17.41 -1.40 6.71
CA LEU A 87 -16.68 -1.45 5.44
C LEU A 87 -17.26 -0.51 4.36
N GLN A 88 -18.58 -0.39 4.26
CA GLN A 88 -19.22 0.42 3.21
C GLN A 88 -18.84 1.91 3.33
N TYR A 89 -18.71 2.43 4.55
CA TYR A 89 -18.24 3.80 4.79
C TYR A 89 -16.76 3.98 4.43
N LEU A 90 -15.91 2.96 4.64
CA LEU A 90 -14.53 2.97 4.18
C LEU A 90 -14.44 3.04 2.65
N LEU A 91 -15.27 2.27 1.93
CA LEU A 91 -15.28 2.31 0.47
C LEU A 91 -15.75 3.67 -0.06
N ALA A 92 -16.82 4.23 0.53
CA ALA A 92 -17.31 5.57 0.19
C ALA A 92 -16.26 6.66 0.48
N ALA A 93 -15.57 6.58 1.62
CA ALA A 93 -14.48 7.48 1.96
C ALA A 93 -13.32 7.35 0.96
N THR A 94 -12.99 6.14 0.53
CA THR A 94 -11.94 5.87 -0.47
C THR A 94 -12.27 6.53 -1.82
N VAL A 95 -13.53 6.44 -2.27
CA VAL A 95 -14.00 7.14 -3.48
C VAL A 95 -13.87 8.65 -3.32
N LEU A 96 -14.32 9.21 -2.19
CA LEU A 96 -14.23 10.65 -1.93
C LEU A 96 -12.77 11.12 -1.82
N THR A 97 -11.88 10.34 -1.19
CA THR A 97 -10.43 10.60 -1.17
C THR A 97 -9.90 10.76 -2.59
N GLY A 98 -10.26 9.85 -3.49
CA GLY A 98 -9.79 9.94 -4.86
C GLY A 98 -10.32 11.17 -5.62
N VAL A 99 -11.57 11.57 -5.37
CA VAL A 99 -12.13 12.84 -5.90
C VAL A 99 -11.32 14.03 -5.40
N LEU A 100 -11.02 14.09 -4.10
CA LEU A 100 -10.23 15.17 -3.50
C LEU A 100 -8.80 15.21 -4.06
N GLN A 101 -8.18 14.05 -4.32
CA GLN A 101 -6.85 13.96 -4.93
C GLN A 101 -6.83 14.44 -6.39
N ILE A 102 -7.85 14.11 -7.18
CA ILE A 102 -8.01 14.65 -8.55
C ILE A 102 -8.17 16.17 -8.49
N LEU A 103 -9.04 16.69 -7.62
CA LEU A 103 -9.23 18.13 -7.44
C LEU A 103 -7.91 18.82 -7.07
N ALA A 104 -7.14 18.24 -6.15
CA ALA A 104 -5.83 18.77 -5.78
C ALA A 104 -4.85 18.79 -6.98
N GLY A 105 -4.85 17.76 -7.82
CA GLY A 105 -4.04 17.71 -9.03
C GLY A 105 -4.44 18.75 -10.08
N VAL A 106 -5.75 18.94 -10.31
CA VAL A 106 -6.30 19.95 -11.23
C VAL A 106 -5.98 21.37 -10.77
N LEU A 107 -6.09 21.62 -9.45
CA LEU A 107 -5.73 22.89 -8.81
C LEU A 107 -4.19 23.08 -8.68
N LYS A 108 -3.40 22.14 -9.21
CA LYS A 108 -1.93 22.16 -9.20
C LYS A 108 -1.32 22.25 -7.79
N LEU A 109 -1.98 21.63 -6.80
CA LEU A 109 -1.55 21.67 -5.41
C LEU A 109 -0.32 20.79 -5.13
N GLY A 110 0.17 20.00 -6.09
CA GLY A 110 1.40 19.21 -5.92
C GLY A 110 2.63 20.04 -5.57
N ALA A 111 2.65 21.33 -5.96
CA ALA A 111 3.71 22.26 -5.59
C ALA A 111 3.64 22.76 -4.15
N LEU A 112 2.45 22.75 -3.51
CA LEU A 112 2.27 23.22 -2.14
C LEU A 112 2.86 22.26 -1.10
N MET A 113 3.18 21.03 -1.50
CA MET A 113 3.73 20.01 -0.63
C MET A 113 5.12 20.38 -0.08
N ARG A 114 5.82 21.31 -0.74
CA ARG A 114 7.06 21.91 -0.22
C ARG A 114 6.88 22.70 1.07
N PHE A 115 5.64 23.05 1.44
CA PHE A 115 5.32 23.81 2.64
C PHE A 115 5.04 22.93 3.86
N VAL A 116 4.97 21.59 3.71
CA VAL A 116 4.84 20.72 4.86
C VAL A 116 6.18 20.66 5.60
N SER A 117 6.14 21.01 6.89
CA SER A 117 7.36 21.09 7.70
C SER A 117 7.92 19.69 7.96
N ARG A 118 9.25 19.60 8.06
CA ARG A 118 9.91 18.34 8.43
C ARG A 118 9.40 17.81 9.78
N SER A 119 9.08 18.69 10.73
CA SER A 119 8.55 18.30 12.03
C SER A 119 7.22 17.56 11.93
N VAL A 120 6.33 17.95 11.02
CA VAL A 120 5.05 17.25 10.79
C VAL A 120 5.29 15.86 10.21
N ILE A 121 6.18 15.76 9.22
CA ILE A 121 6.53 14.47 8.59
C ILE A 121 7.16 13.52 9.62
N THR A 122 8.15 13.98 10.37
CA THR A 122 8.81 13.17 11.41
C THR A 122 7.82 12.74 12.50
N GLY A 123 6.94 13.65 12.94
CA GLY A 123 5.89 13.31 13.91
C GLY A 123 4.94 12.24 13.38
N PHE A 124 4.49 12.37 12.12
CA PHE A 124 3.62 11.40 11.46
C PHE A 124 4.29 10.03 11.33
N VAL A 125 5.53 9.96 10.82
CA VAL A 125 6.25 8.69 10.65
C VAL A 125 6.50 7.99 11.99
N ASN A 126 6.87 8.74 13.04
CA ASN A 126 7.05 8.17 14.38
C ASN A 126 5.73 7.65 14.96
N ALA A 127 4.64 8.41 14.83
CA ALA A 127 3.32 7.97 15.28
C ALA A 127 2.87 6.71 14.53
N LEU A 128 3.05 6.67 13.22
CA LEU A 128 2.77 5.50 12.37
C LEU A 128 3.54 4.27 12.85
N ALA A 129 4.85 4.40 13.08
CA ALA A 129 5.69 3.28 13.53
C ALA A 129 5.25 2.76 14.91
N ILE A 130 4.96 3.66 15.86
CA ILE A 130 4.47 3.30 17.19
C ILE A 130 3.11 2.61 17.10
N LEU A 131 2.19 3.13 16.28
CA LEU A 131 0.85 2.55 16.11
C LEU A 131 0.90 1.16 15.47
N ILE A 132 1.76 0.96 14.46
CA ILE A 132 1.97 -0.37 13.87
C ILE A 132 2.49 -1.34 14.93
N PHE A 133 3.49 -0.93 15.72
CA PHE A 133 4.04 -1.76 16.80
C PHE A 133 2.98 -2.10 17.84
N MET A 134 2.19 -1.10 18.29
CA MET A 134 1.08 -1.30 19.21
C MET A 134 0.01 -2.24 18.65
N ALA A 135 -0.27 -2.16 17.34
CA ALA A 135 -1.21 -3.04 16.68
C ALA A 135 -0.76 -4.51 16.61
N GLN A 136 0.55 -4.80 16.80
CA GLN A 136 1.04 -6.18 16.92
C GLN A 136 0.95 -6.73 18.34
N LEU A 137 0.81 -5.89 19.37
CA LEU A 137 0.77 -6.34 20.76
C LEU A 137 -0.37 -7.32 21.06
N PRO A 138 -1.62 -7.12 20.58
CA PRO A 138 -2.70 -8.08 20.79
C PRO A 138 -2.37 -9.50 20.32
N GLU A 139 -1.56 -9.64 19.26
CA GLU A 139 -1.13 -10.94 18.70
C GLU A 139 -0.01 -11.60 19.53
N LEU A 140 0.56 -10.88 20.50
CA LEU A 140 1.62 -11.35 21.40
C LEU A 140 1.19 -11.33 22.88
N THR A 141 -0.06 -11.04 23.19
CA THR A 141 -0.59 -11.02 24.57
C THR A 141 -1.44 -12.24 24.86
N ASN A 142 -1.20 -12.91 26.00
CA ASN A 142 -1.95 -14.11 26.43
C ASN A 142 -1.96 -15.25 25.40
N VAL A 143 -0.83 -15.43 24.69
CA VAL A 143 -0.66 -16.45 23.65
C VAL A 143 0.26 -17.57 24.11
N SER A 144 0.21 -18.71 23.40
CA SER A 144 1.09 -19.86 23.64
C SER A 144 2.57 -19.48 23.47
N TRP A 145 3.45 -20.16 24.20
CA TRP A 145 4.90 -20.00 24.06
C TRP A 145 5.41 -20.25 22.63
N VAL A 146 4.68 -21.08 21.88
CA VAL A 146 4.93 -21.36 20.46
C VAL A 146 4.91 -20.08 19.63
N VAL A 147 4.00 -19.15 19.92
CA VAL A 147 3.91 -17.87 19.21
C VAL A 147 5.14 -17.00 19.47
N TYR A 148 5.62 -16.95 20.72
CA TYR A 148 6.86 -16.23 21.06
C TYR A 148 8.08 -16.87 20.37
N ALA A 149 8.17 -18.20 20.36
CA ALA A 149 9.24 -18.92 19.69
C ALA A 149 9.25 -18.66 18.17
N MET A 150 8.07 -18.69 17.52
CA MET A 150 7.92 -18.39 16.10
C MET A 150 8.27 -16.94 15.78
N THR A 151 7.85 -16.00 16.63
CA THR A 151 8.18 -14.58 16.48
C THR A 151 9.68 -14.36 16.60
N ALA A 152 10.33 -14.93 17.62
CA ALA A 152 11.77 -14.81 17.82
C ALA A 152 12.56 -15.46 16.67
N ALA A 153 12.14 -16.63 16.19
CA ALA A 153 12.73 -17.29 15.03
C ALA A 153 12.55 -16.43 13.76
N GLY A 154 11.37 -15.83 13.58
CA GLY A 154 11.11 -14.94 12.45
C GLY A 154 12.03 -13.72 12.44
N LEU A 155 12.19 -13.05 13.58
CA LEU A 155 13.13 -11.93 13.72
C LEU A 155 14.59 -12.40 13.49
N ALA A 156 14.96 -13.57 13.99
CA ALA A 156 16.29 -14.14 13.77
C ALA A 156 16.57 -14.38 12.28
N ILE A 157 15.59 -14.87 11.51
CA ILE A 157 15.73 -15.04 10.06
C ILE A 157 15.77 -13.67 9.36
N ILE A 158 14.88 -12.73 9.71
CA ILE A 158 14.80 -11.40 9.09
C ILE A 158 16.14 -10.66 9.21
N TYR A 159 16.74 -10.66 10.40
CA TYR A 159 18.00 -9.95 10.65
C TYR A 159 19.24 -10.79 10.32
N GLY A 160 19.20 -12.11 10.50
CA GLY A 160 20.34 -13.00 10.31
C GLY A 160 20.60 -13.38 8.85
N LEU A 161 19.54 -13.68 8.07
CA LEU A 161 19.69 -14.17 6.70
C LEU A 161 20.40 -13.19 5.75
N PRO A 162 20.19 -11.85 5.83
CA PRO A 162 20.90 -10.88 4.99
C PRO A 162 22.43 -10.89 5.12
N TYR A 163 22.98 -11.47 6.20
CA TYR A 163 24.42 -11.68 6.36
C TYR A 163 24.96 -12.85 5.53
N ILE A 164 24.09 -13.78 5.14
CA ILE A 164 24.43 -14.96 4.33
C ILE A 164 24.12 -14.70 2.86
N THR A 165 22.93 -14.16 2.57
CA THR A 165 22.50 -13.87 1.20
C THR A 165 21.64 -12.61 1.13
N LYS A 166 21.82 -11.84 0.06
CA LYS A 166 21.01 -10.65 -0.26
C LYS A 166 20.17 -10.85 -1.53
N ALA A 167 20.18 -12.05 -2.10
CA ALA A 167 19.49 -12.34 -3.35
C ALA A 167 17.96 -12.43 -3.19
N ILE A 168 17.50 -12.87 -2.02
CA ILE A 168 16.08 -13.06 -1.71
C ILE A 168 15.73 -12.22 -0.48
N PRO A 169 14.60 -11.49 -0.46
CA PRO A 169 14.15 -10.75 0.72
C PRO A 169 13.99 -11.67 1.93
N SER A 170 14.65 -11.35 3.05
CA SER A 170 14.54 -12.15 4.27
C SER A 170 13.11 -12.27 4.82
N PRO A 171 12.22 -11.26 4.72
CA PRO A 171 10.82 -11.43 5.15
C PRO A 171 10.08 -12.53 4.37
N LEU A 172 10.36 -12.69 3.06
CA LEU A 172 9.75 -13.74 2.25
C LEU A 172 10.21 -15.13 2.70
N VAL A 173 11.51 -15.29 2.97
CA VAL A 173 12.06 -16.54 3.49
C VAL A 173 11.47 -16.86 4.85
N THR A 174 11.32 -15.87 5.73
CA THR A 174 10.65 -16.02 7.02
C THR A 174 9.24 -16.55 6.87
N ILE A 175 8.41 -15.97 5.99
CA ILE A 175 7.04 -16.43 5.75
C ILE A 175 7.03 -17.89 5.30
N VAL A 176 7.83 -18.24 4.29
CA VAL A 176 7.87 -19.61 3.74
C VAL A 176 8.32 -20.62 4.79
N VAL A 177 9.41 -20.33 5.50
CA VAL A 177 10.00 -21.23 6.49
C VAL A 177 9.06 -21.42 7.68
N LEU A 178 8.54 -20.34 8.26
CA LEU A 178 7.65 -20.44 9.43
C LEU A 178 6.32 -21.09 9.08
N THR A 179 5.78 -20.85 7.88
CA THR A 179 4.58 -21.55 7.39
C THR A 179 4.84 -23.04 7.25
N ALA A 180 5.96 -23.43 6.63
CA ALA A 180 6.33 -24.84 6.48
C ALA A 180 6.50 -25.54 7.83
N VAL A 181 7.15 -24.88 8.80
CA VAL A 181 7.31 -25.40 10.17
C VAL A 181 5.97 -25.55 10.87
N SER A 182 5.11 -24.53 10.79
CA SER A 182 3.76 -24.56 11.38
C SER A 182 2.93 -25.73 10.85
N ILE A 183 2.93 -25.95 9.53
CA ILE A 183 2.19 -27.05 8.90
C ILE A 183 2.81 -28.41 9.27
N ALA A 184 4.13 -28.55 9.16
CA ALA A 184 4.81 -29.84 9.39
C ALA A 184 4.70 -30.31 10.85
N MET A 185 4.69 -29.38 11.80
CA MET A 185 4.57 -29.68 13.24
C MET A 185 3.12 -29.63 13.74
N GLY A 186 2.14 -29.25 12.89
CA GLY A 186 0.74 -29.10 13.27
C GLY A 186 0.55 -28.11 14.42
N LEU A 187 1.26 -26.96 14.37
CA LEU A 187 1.21 -25.98 15.45
C LEU A 187 -0.16 -25.31 15.52
N ASP A 188 -0.80 -25.39 16.68
CA ASP A 188 -2.06 -24.70 16.97
C ASP A 188 -1.79 -23.22 17.29
N ILE A 189 -1.78 -22.42 16.23
CA ILE A 189 -1.58 -20.96 16.27
C ILE A 189 -2.60 -20.29 15.36
N ARG A 190 -2.96 -19.05 15.69
CA ARG A 190 -3.87 -18.23 14.87
C ARG A 190 -3.23 -17.95 13.50
N THR A 191 -3.97 -18.22 12.44
CA THR A 191 -3.53 -18.08 11.05
C THR A 191 -4.19 -16.88 10.40
N VAL A 192 -3.66 -16.46 9.23
CA VAL A 192 -4.27 -15.36 8.45
C VAL A 192 -5.71 -15.67 8.04
N GLY A 193 -6.04 -16.94 7.79
CA GLY A 193 -7.41 -17.35 7.43
C GLY A 193 -8.42 -17.15 8.56
N ASP A 194 -7.97 -17.12 9.81
CA ASP A 194 -8.82 -16.86 10.98
C ASP A 194 -9.13 -15.37 11.15
N MET A 195 -8.42 -14.49 10.42
CA MET A 195 -8.53 -13.03 10.53
C MET A 195 -9.54 -12.42 9.56
N GLY A 196 -9.99 -13.18 8.58
CA GLY A 196 -10.90 -12.72 7.55
C GLY A 196 -10.70 -13.43 6.23
N GLU A 197 -11.53 -13.08 5.26
CA GLU A 197 -11.56 -13.76 3.98
C GLU A 197 -10.43 -13.32 3.03
N LEU A 198 -9.78 -14.29 2.40
CA LEU A 198 -8.85 -14.08 1.29
C LEU A 198 -9.62 -13.99 -0.05
N PRO A 199 -9.05 -13.31 -1.07
CA PRO A 199 -9.64 -13.26 -2.40
C PRO A 199 -9.85 -14.67 -2.99
N SER A 200 -11.07 -14.93 -3.45
CA SER A 200 -11.44 -16.18 -4.16
C SER A 200 -11.85 -15.94 -5.62
N SER A 201 -11.99 -14.68 -6.02
CA SER A 201 -12.39 -14.26 -7.36
C SER A 201 -11.70 -12.94 -7.73
N LEU A 202 -11.83 -12.52 -8.99
CA LEU A 202 -11.43 -11.18 -9.39
C LEU A 202 -12.33 -10.13 -8.73
N PRO A 203 -11.81 -8.94 -8.43
CA PRO A 203 -12.62 -7.88 -7.84
C PRO A 203 -13.74 -7.48 -8.80
N VAL A 204 -14.96 -7.47 -8.29
CA VAL A 204 -16.17 -7.10 -9.03
C VAL A 204 -16.54 -5.65 -8.73
N PHE A 205 -17.18 -4.99 -9.67
CA PHE A 205 -17.69 -3.64 -9.46
C PHE A 205 -18.76 -3.65 -8.35
N LEU A 206 -18.58 -2.77 -7.36
CA LEU A 206 -19.37 -2.62 -6.17
C LEU A 206 -19.67 -1.13 -5.99
N LEU A 207 -20.94 -0.78 -5.89
CA LEU A 207 -21.34 0.54 -5.41
C LEU A 207 -21.39 0.48 -3.88
N PRO A 208 -20.66 1.37 -3.16
CA PRO A 208 -20.74 1.43 -1.71
C PRO A 208 -22.18 1.61 -1.25
N ASP A 209 -22.67 0.65 -0.45
CA ASP A 209 -24.05 0.66 0.06
C ASP A 209 -24.15 1.54 1.31
N VAL A 210 -24.14 2.86 1.07
CA VAL A 210 -24.29 3.89 2.09
C VAL A 210 -25.39 4.89 1.70
N PRO A 211 -26.13 5.46 2.66
CA PRO A 211 -27.11 6.50 2.35
C PRO A 211 -26.44 7.70 1.68
N LEU A 212 -26.88 8.06 0.47
CA LEU A 212 -26.38 9.23 -0.26
C LEU A 212 -27.00 10.52 0.27
N ASN A 213 -26.65 10.90 1.50
CA ASN A 213 -27.14 12.10 2.16
C ASN A 213 -26.01 12.94 2.77
N LEU A 214 -26.37 14.13 3.27
CA LEU A 214 -25.40 15.05 3.88
C LEU A 214 -24.77 14.49 5.16
N ASP A 215 -25.41 13.56 5.85
CA ASP A 215 -24.89 13.00 7.09
C ASP A 215 -23.78 11.98 6.82
N THR A 216 -23.96 11.11 5.83
CA THR A 216 -22.87 10.27 5.32
C THR A 216 -21.69 11.11 4.87
N LEU A 217 -21.94 12.20 4.12
CA LEU A 217 -20.87 13.11 3.70
C LEU A 217 -20.13 13.71 4.90
N LYS A 218 -20.84 14.19 5.93
CA LYS A 218 -20.22 14.73 7.16
C LYS A 218 -19.38 13.68 7.89
N ILE A 219 -19.79 12.42 7.87
CA ILE A 219 -19.05 11.32 8.47
C ILE A 219 -17.76 11.05 7.70
N ILE A 220 -17.84 10.85 6.38
CA ILE A 220 -16.67 10.41 5.58
C ILE A 220 -15.73 11.55 5.21
N LEU A 221 -16.18 12.80 5.17
CA LEU A 221 -15.39 13.93 4.69
C LEU A 221 -14.10 14.16 5.51
N PRO A 222 -14.11 14.17 6.86
CA PRO A 222 -12.88 14.33 7.65
C PRO A 222 -11.84 13.23 7.41
N TYR A 223 -12.29 11.98 7.30
CA TYR A 223 -11.42 10.85 6.96
C TYR A 223 -10.87 10.99 5.55
N SER A 224 -11.74 11.32 4.59
CA SER A 224 -11.38 11.42 3.16
C SER A 224 -10.37 12.53 2.90
N MET A 225 -10.52 13.67 3.59
CA MET A 225 -9.55 14.78 3.55
C MET A 225 -8.21 14.38 4.14
N THR A 226 -8.20 13.72 5.31
CA THR A 226 -6.97 13.23 5.95
C THR A 226 -6.25 12.23 5.05
N LEU A 227 -6.97 11.24 4.51
CA LEU A 227 -6.46 10.26 3.55
C LEU A 227 -5.92 10.94 2.28
N ALA A 228 -6.60 11.95 1.76
CA ALA A 228 -6.13 12.69 0.59
C ALA A 228 -4.81 13.41 0.89
N VAL A 229 -4.70 14.12 2.01
CA VAL A 229 -3.47 14.82 2.41
C VAL A 229 -2.32 13.84 2.64
N VAL A 230 -2.54 12.80 3.44
CA VAL A 230 -1.53 11.77 3.75
C VAL A 230 -1.08 11.07 2.46
N GLY A 231 -2.02 10.62 1.63
CA GLY A 231 -1.71 9.93 0.39
C GLY A 231 -0.93 10.81 -0.61
N LEU A 232 -1.26 12.09 -0.70
CA LEU A 232 -0.49 13.03 -1.53
C LEU A 232 0.91 13.30 -0.95
N LEU A 233 1.05 13.40 0.38
CA LEU A 233 2.35 13.60 1.05
C LEU A 233 3.30 12.44 0.74
N GLU A 234 2.84 11.22 1.00
CA GLU A 234 3.60 10.01 0.70
C GLU A 234 3.96 9.91 -0.77
N SER A 235 3.01 10.22 -1.66
CA SER A 235 3.24 10.20 -3.11
C SER A 235 4.28 11.21 -3.56
N MET A 236 4.29 12.44 -3.02
CA MET A 236 5.28 13.44 -3.39
C MET A 236 6.66 13.15 -2.83
N MET A 237 6.74 12.66 -1.60
CA MET A 237 8.00 12.26 -0.96
C MET A 237 8.62 11.08 -1.70
N THR A 238 7.81 10.06 -1.97
CA THR A 238 8.24 8.88 -2.74
C THR A 238 8.67 9.28 -4.14
N ALA A 239 7.89 10.11 -4.84
CA ALA A 239 8.26 10.58 -6.17
C ALA A 239 9.61 11.32 -6.18
N SER A 240 9.87 12.15 -5.16
CA SER A 240 11.15 12.87 -5.05
C SER A 240 12.32 11.93 -4.76
N ILE A 241 12.12 10.89 -3.94
CA ILE A 241 13.14 9.85 -3.71
C ILE A 241 13.42 9.07 -4.99
N VAL A 242 12.38 8.73 -5.76
CA VAL A 242 12.55 8.04 -7.05
C VAL A 242 13.19 8.97 -8.08
N ASP A 243 12.90 10.28 -8.06
CA ASP A 243 13.58 11.31 -8.86
C ASP A 243 15.09 11.26 -8.61
N ASP A 244 15.49 11.33 -7.33
CA ASP A 244 16.89 11.30 -6.91
C ASP A 244 17.59 9.97 -7.25
N LEU A 245 16.90 8.82 -7.13
CA LEU A 245 17.49 7.50 -7.41
C LEU A 245 17.67 7.18 -8.89
N THR A 246 17.03 7.93 -9.79
CA THR A 246 17.05 7.63 -11.23
C THR A 246 17.45 8.82 -12.10
N ASP A 247 17.74 9.98 -11.48
CA ASP A 247 18.09 11.23 -12.15
C ASP A 247 17.07 11.67 -13.22
N THR A 248 15.78 11.46 -12.94
CA THR A 248 14.69 11.85 -13.87
C THR A 248 13.57 12.56 -13.11
N PRO A 249 12.95 13.62 -13.67
CA PRO A 249 11.92 14.37 -12.96
C PRO A 249 10.54 13.69 -12.96
N SER A 250 9.74 13.95 -11.93
CA SER A 250 8.33 13.55 -11.83
C SER A 250 7.34 14.65 -12.24
N ASN A 251 6.21 14.27 -12.87
CA ASN A 251 5.05 15.16 -12.95
C ASN A 251 4.13 14.95 -11.74
N LYS A 252 4.34 15.78 -10.70
CA LYS A 252 3.64 15.71 -9.41
C LYS A 252 2.13 15.91 -9.51
N ASN A 253 1.64 16.80 -10.37
CA ASN A 253 0.20 17.02 -10.52
C ASN A 253 -0.49 15.84 -11.23
N ARG A 254 0.17 15.26 -12.24
CA ARG A 254 -0.30 14.01 -12.87
C ARG A 254 -0.31 12.86 -11.86
N GLU A 255 0.69 12.81 -10.99
CA GLU A 255 0.73 11.82 -9.91
C GLU A 255 -0.46 11.98 -8.96
N CYS A 256 -0.77 13.19 -8.49
CA CYS A 256 -1.96 13.45 -7.67
C CYS A 256 -3.26 12.98 -8.35
N MET A 257 -3.43 13.31 -9.63
CA MET A 257 -4.60 12.87 -10.39
C MET A 257 -4.63 11.35 -10.56
N GLY A 258 -3.48 10.73 -10.82
CA GLY A 258 -3.35 9.28 -10.98
C GLY A 258 -3.71 8.51 -9.71
N GLN A 259 -3.22 8.97 -8.55
CA GLN A 259 -3.61 8.44 -7.24
C GLN A 259 -5.12 8.58 -7.02
N GLY A 260 -5.69 9.72 -7.41
CA GLY A 260 -7.12 9.95 -7.27
C GLY A 260 -7.98 9.03 -8.14
N VAL A 261 -7.58 8.81 -9.40
CA VAL A 261 -8.24 7.85 -10.30
C VAL A 261 -8.11 6.43 -9.73
N ALA A 262 -6.93 6.06 -9.23
CA ALA A 262 -6.69 4.76 -8.62
C ALA A 262 -7.59 4.55 -7.38
N ASN A 263 -7.66 5.50 -6.46
CA ASN A 263 -8.50 5.40 -5.27
C ASN A 263 -10.00 5.37 -5.61
N ILE A 264 -10.49 6.17 -6.57
CA ILE A 264 -11.90 6.11 -7.00
C ILE A 264 -12.25 4.71 -7.52
N ALA A 265 -11.48 4.20 -8.48
CA ALA A 265 -11.74 2.89 -9.06
C ALA A 265 -11.61 1.78 -8.01
N THR A 266 -10.66 1.89 -7.09
CA THR A 266 -10.42 0.94 -6.01
C THR A 266 -11.60 0.87 -5.03
N GLY A 267 -12.15 2.03 -4.64
CA GLY A 267 -13.36 2.07 -3.80
C GLY A 267 -14.57 1.42 -4.46
N PHE A 268 -14.68 1.55 -5.79
CA PHE A 268 -15.74 0.91 -6.59
C PHE A 268 -15.52 -0.59 -6.87
N ILE A 269 -14.45 -1.21 -6.39
CA ILE A 269 -14.23 -2.65 -6.53
C ILE A 269 -13.99 -3.34 -5.18
N GLY A 270 -14.34 -2.66 -4.08
CA GLY A 270 -14.23 -3.20 -2.73
C GLY A 270 -12.82 -3.14 -2.13
N GLY A 271 -11.94 -2.29 -2.65
CA GLY A 271 -10.60 -2.06 -2.09
C GLY A 271 -10.55 -0.85 -1.15
N MET A 272 -9.64 -0.91 -0.18
CA MET A 272 -9.33 0.23 0.70
C MET A 272 -8.48 1.30 0.02
N ALA A 273 -8.43 2.49 0.61
CA ALA A 273 -7.60 3.58 0.11
C ALA A 273 -6.10 3.26 0.20
N GLY A 274 -5.34 3.71 -0.80
CA GLY A 274 -3.90 3.51 -0.89
C GLY A 274 -3.15 4.74 -1.41
N CYS A 275 -1.83 4.63 -1.40
CA CYS A 275 -0.91 5.68 -1.82
C CYS A 275 0.45 5.10 -2.21
N ALA A 276 1.39 5.96 -2.58
CA ALA A 276 2.77 5.53 -2.82
C ALA A 276 3.42 4.92 -1.57
N MET A 277 4.36 4.00 -1.80
CA MET A 277 5.15 3.35 -0.75
C MET A 277 6.63 3.63 -0.95
N ILE A 278 7.24 4.33 0.00
CA ILE A 278 8.66 4.67 -0.04
C ILE A 278 9.52 3.40 -0.10
N GLY A 279 9.32 2.47 0.85
CA GLY A 279 10.13 1.24 0.95
C GLY A 279 10.06 0.38 -0.31
N GLN A 280 8.85 0.09 -0.78
CA GLN A 280 8.64 -0.73 -1.97
C GLN A 280 9.14 -0.05 -3.25
N SER A 281 9.00 1.27 -3.37
CA SER A 281 9.56 2.01 -4.52
C SER A 281 11.10 1.98 -4.52
N VAL A 282 11.74 2.08 -3.36
CA VAL A 282 13.20 1.96 -3.24
C VAL A 282 13.66 0.54 -3.59
N ILE A 283 12.97 -0.50 -3.09
CA ILE A 283 13.27 -1.90 -3.44
C ILE A 283 13.11 -2.10 -4.94
N ASN A 284 12.03 -1.57 -5.53
CA ASN A 284 11.74 -1.68 -6.95
C ASN A 284 12.88 -1.11 -7.81
N VAL A 285 13.25 0.15 -7.55
CA VAL A 285 14.29 0.85 -8.31
C VAL A 285 15.66 0.18 -8.12
N LYS A 286 15.99 -0.27 -6.90
CA LYS A 286 17.23 -1.01 -6.63
C LYS A 286 17.26 -2.39 -7.30
N SER A 287 16.09 -3.00 -7.51
CA SER A 287 15.93 -4.28 -8.23
C SER A 287 15.90 -4.10 -9.75
N GLY A 288 15.99 -2.86 -10.24
CA GLY A 288 16.05 -2.52 -11.67
C GLY A 288 14.75 -2.00 -12.26
N GLY A 289 13.66 -1.89 -11.49
CA GLY A 289 12.37 -1.36 -11.95
C GLY A 289 12.41 0.15 -12.15
N ARG A 290 12.22 0.61 -13.39
CA ARG A 290 12.24 2.05 -13.76
C ARG A 290 11.09 2.46 -14.66
N GLY A 291 10.45 1.51 -15.35
CA GLY A 291 9.32 1.76 -16.23
C GLY A 291 7.97 1.62 -15.53
N ARG A 292 6.91 1.92 -16.29
CA ARG A 292 5.51 1.70 -15.89
C ARG A 292 5.16 0.22 -15.81
N LEU A 293 5.83 -0.61 -16.62
CA LEU A 293 5.64 -2.05 -16.63
C LEU A 293 5.96 -2.68 -15.28
N SER A 294 6.89 -2.10 -14.52
CA SER A 294 7.26 -2.59 -13.20
C SER A 294 6.10 -2.49 -12.19
N ALA A 295 5.43 -1.33 -12.13
CA ALA A 295 4.22 -1.17 -11.31
C ALA A 295 3.07 -2.05 -11.81
N LEU A 296 2.91 -2.17 -13.14
CA LEU A 296 1.90 -3.05 -13.73
C LEU A 296 2.13 -4.53 -13.39
N THR A 297 3.39 -4.96 -13.29
CA THR A 297 3.76 -6.34 -12.94
C THR A 297 3.69 -6.59 -11.44
N ALA A 298 3.83 -5.52 -10.64
CA ALA A 298 3.70 -5.60 -9.18
C ALA A 298 2.25 -5.77 -8.72
N GLY A 299 1.29 -5.25 -9.50
CA GLY A 299 -0.14 -5.49 -9.31
C GLY A 299 -0.53 -6.83 -9.90
#